data_AF-A0A1L9S917-F1
#
_entry.id   AF-A0A1L9S917-F1
#
_cell.length_a   1.000
_cell.length_b   1.000
_cell.length_c   1.000
_cell.angle_alpha   90.00
_cell.angle_beta   90.00
_cell.angle_gamma   90.00
#
_symmetry.space_group_name_H-M   'P 1'
#
loop_
_entity.id
_entity.type
_entity.pdbx_description
1 polymer ?
#
loop_
_entity_poly.entity_id
_entity_poly.type
_entity_poly.pdbx_seq_one_letter_code
_entity_poly.pdbx_strand_id
1 'polypeptide(L)'
;MTSWIYYNHLHIPNPKLREQVKEEIHEGDKGGKPGQWSARKAQLTAAEYKKRGGGYTTSKDDKNANQKDLDNWTEEDWQTREGSGTAKQEDGSRKRYLPKKVWEDLSEEEKKETDDKKVAASKEGEQYVPNTGKARYALRDRK
;
A
#
# COMPACT_ATOMS: atom_id res chain seq x y z
N MET A 1 24.41 -13.83 -18.76
CA MET A 1 24.30 -14.04 -17.30
C MET A 1 24.27 -12.67 -16.66
N THR A 2 23.08 -12.14 -16.41
CA THR A 2 22.89 -10.75 -15.98
C THR A 2 23.32 -10.58 -14.53
N SER A 3 24.20 -9.59 -14.36
CA SER A 3 24.87 -9.13 -13.15
C SER A 3 23.95 -9.07 -11.92
N TRP A 4 24.24 -9.91 -10.92
CA TRP A 4 23.66 -9.89 -9.57
C TRP A 4 24.44 -8.95 -8.65
N ILE A 5 24.72 -7.72 -9.10
CA ILE A 5 25.46 -6.74 -8.32
C ILE A 5 24.62 -5.48 -8.22
N TYR A 6 23.61 -5.45 -7.34
CA TYR A 6 23.06 -4.21 -6.77
C TYR A 6 22.02 -4.50 -5.66
N TYR A 7 22.40 -5.17 -4.57
CA TYR A 7 21.62 -5.13 -3.32
C TYR A 7 22.59 -5.21 -2.13
N ASN A 8 23.25 -4.10 -1.83
CA ASN A 8 24.14 -3.97 -0.69
C ASN A 8 23.71 -2.79 0.17
N HIS A 9 22.60 -2.93 0.94
CA HIS A 9 22.41 -2.20 2.20
C HIS A 9 21.22 -2.62 3.09
N LEU A 10 20.77 -3.88 3.06
CA LEU A 10 19.80 -4.39 4.05
C LEU A 10 20.25 -5.78 4.52
N HIS A 11 20.98 -5.85 5.63
CA HIS A 11 21.33 -7.14 6.23
C HIS A 11 20.09 -7.71 6.91
N ILE A 12 19.44 -8.66 6.23
CA ILE A 12 18.32 -9.45 6.77
C ILE A 12 18.95 -10.73 7.35
N PRO A 13 19.04 -10.88 8.69
CA PRO A 13 19.50 -12.13 9.30
C PRO A 13 18.62 -13.30 8.82
N ASN A 14 19.12 -14.53 8.72
CA ASN A 14 18.28 -15.68 8.33
C ASN A 14 17.49 -15.47 7.00
N PRO A 15 18.14 -15.20 5.86
CA PRO A 15 17.45 -14.91 4.60
C PRO A 15 16.60 -16.10 4.11
N LYS A 16 17.00 -17.34 4.38
CA LYS A 16 16.22 -18.55 4.05
C LYS A 16 14.88 -18.59 4.78
N LEU A 17 14.85 -18.20 6.05
CA LEU A 17 13.61 -18.10 6.83
C LEU A 17 12.68 -17.05 6.22
N ARG A 18 13.23 -15.91 5.78
CA ARG A 18 12.46 -14.85 5.13
C ARG A 18 11.84 -15.33 3.82
N GLU A 19 12.57 -16.11 3.04
CA GLU A 19 12.10 -16.68 1.77
C GLU A 19 10.97 -17.69 1.99
N GLN A 20 11.12 -18.62 2.94
CA GLN A 20 10.07 -19.58 3.31
C GLN A 20 8.77 -18.86 3.73
N VAL A 21 8.87 -17.88 4.63
CA VAL A 21 7.70 -17.09 5.07
C VAL A 21 7.05 -16.34 3.89
N LYS A 22 7.86 -15.87 2.93
CA LYS A 22 7.38 -15.18 1.74
C LYS A 22 6.57 -16.13 0.85
N GLU A 23 7.07 -17.33 0.59
CA GLU A 23 6.41 -18.35 -0.23
C GLU A 23 5.08 -18.79 0.40
N GLU A 24 5.08 -19.14 1.69
CA GLU A 24 3.86 -19.53 2.40
C GLU A 24 2.75 -18.47 2.33
N ILE A 25 3.10 -17.20 2.51
CA ILE A 25 2.14 -16.09 2.45
C ILE A 25 1.73 -15.79 1.00
N HIS A 26 2.64 -15.97 0.05
CA HIS A 26 2.34 -15.79 -1.36
C HIS A 26 1.30 -16.80 -1.84
N GLU A 27 1.43 -18.06 -1.46
CA GLU A 27 0.48 -19.13 -1.79
C GLU A 27 -0.82 -19.02 -1.01
N GLY A 28 -0.78 -18.45 0.20
CA GLY A 28 -1.98 -18.21 1.01
C GLY A 28 -2.97 -17.21 0.42
N ASP A 29 -4.20 -17.28 0.91
CA ASP A 29 -5.31 -16.36 0.62
C ASP A 29 -5.35 -15.12 1.55
N LYS A 30 -4.46 -15.07 2.54
CA LYS A 30 -4.36 -13.97 3.49
C LYS A 30 -3.65 -12.77 2.86
N GLY A 31 -4.30 -11.61 2.89
CA GLY A 31 -3.75 -10.37 2.37
C GLY A 31 -3.84 -10.21 0.85
N GLY A 32 -4.53 -11.10 0.14
CA GLY A 32 -4.71 -11.03 -1.31
C GLY A 32 -4.99 -12.40 -1.89
N LYS A 33 -5.26 -12.49 -3.19
CA LYS A 33 -5.47 -13.78 -3.84
C LYS A 33 -4.21 -14.67 -3.75
N PRO A 34 -4.36 -16.00 -3.61
CA PRO A 34 -3.26 -16.96 -3.76
C PRO A 34 -2.44 -16.69 -5.02
N GLY A 35 -1.12 -16.76 -4.91
CA GLY A 35 -0.20 -16.54 -6.02
C GLY A 35 -0.04 -15.08 -6.46
N GLN A 36 -0.63 -14.12 -5.75
CA GLN A 36 -0.41 -12.69 -5.99
C GLN A 36 0.37 -12.04 -4.85
N TRP A 37 1.24 -11.11 -5.20
CA TRP A 37 1.93 -10.26 -4.24
C TRP A 37 1.16 -8.96 -4.00
N SER A 38 0.98 -8.59 -2.73
CA SER A 38 0.28 -7.37 -2.32
C SER A 38 1.03 -6.67 -1.18
N ALA A 39 0.73 -5.39 -0.96
CA ALA A 39 1.27 -4.65 0.19
C ALA A 39 0.91 -5.31 1.54
N ARG A 40 -0.32 -5.84 1.66
CA ARG A 40 -0.75 -6.53 2.87
C ARG A 40 0.01 -7.83 3.09
N LYS A 41 0.29 -8.60 2.03
CA LYS A 41 1.14 -9.79 2.10
C LYS A 41 2.57 -9.41 2.52
N ALA A 42 3.13 -8.34 1.98
CA ALA A 42 4.44 -7.84 2.42
C ALA A 42 4.46 -7.49 3.92
N GLN A 43 3.42 -6.84 4.44
CA GLN A 43 3.26 -6.57 5.88
C GLN A 43 3.17 -7.87 6.71
N LEU A 44 2.36 -8.83 6.26
CA LEU A 44 2.23 -10.14 6.92
C LEU A 44 3.56 -10.90 6.92
N THR A 45 4.30 -10.89 5.81
CA THR A 45 5.63 -11.49 5.70
C THR A 45 6.59 -10.87 6.70
N ALA A 46 6.60 -9.54 6.82
CA ALA A 46 7.46 -8.87 7.79
C ALA A 46 7.10 -9.22 9.24
N ALA A 47 5.81 -9.28 9.56
CA ALA A 47 5.33 -9.65 10.89
C ALA A 47 5.64 -11.12 11.23
N GLU A 48 5.35 -12.05 10.33
CA GLU A 48 5.58 -13.48 10.52
C GLU A 48 7.08 -13.82 10.57
N TYR A 49 7.88 -13.18 9.72
CA TYR A 49 9.34 -13.34 9.75
C TYR A 49 9.92 -12.88 11.10
N LYS A 50 9.50 -11.73 11.63
CA LYS A 50 9.88 -11.29 12.99
C LYS A 50 9.45 -12.30 14.05
N LYS A 51 8.20 -12.79 13.95
CA LYS A 51 7.64 -13.78 14.88
C LYS A 51 8.45 -15.09 14.90
N ARG A 52 8.98 -15.53 13.77
CA ARG A 52 9.82 -16.73 13.64
C ARG A 52 11.30 -16.50 14.01
N GLY A 53 11.62 -15.39 14.67
CA GLY A 53 12.99 -15.08 15.09
C GLY A 53 13.85 -14.40 14.02
N GLY A 54 13.23 -13.90 12.95
CA GLY A 54 13.85 -13.01 11.99
C GLY A 54 14.07 -11.60 12.55
N GLY A 55 15.00 -10.86 11.96
CA GLY A 55 15.38 -9.52 12.41
C GLY A 55 15.55 -8.53 11.26
N TYR A 56 15.60 -7.25 11.58
CA TYR A 56 16.02 -6.20 10.66
C TYR A 56 17.09 -5.40 11.36
N THR A 57 18.25 -5.24 10.72
CA THR A 57 19.44 -4.62 11.33
C THR A 57 19.58 -3.14 11.05
N THR A 58 18.76 -2.60 10.15
CA THR A 58 18.82 -1.18 9.77
C THR A 58 18.23 -0.32 10.89
N SER A 59 19.03 0.62 11.42
CA SER A 59 18.52 1.63 12.35
C SER A 59 17.51 2.54 11.64
N LYS A 60 16.61 3.18 12.40
CA LYS A 60 15.73 4.22 11.85
C LYS A 60 16.54 5.40 11.29
N ASP A 61 17.73 5.64 11.84
CA ASP A 61 18.60 6.75 11.45
C ASP A 61 19.30 6.50 10.10
N ASP A 62 19.47 5.24 9.71
CA ASP A 62 20.09 4.83 8.44
C ASP A 62 19.09 4.83 7.27
N LYS A 63 17.87 5.34 7.48
CA LYS A 63 16.83 5.35 6.46
C LYS A 63 17.18 6.30 5.32
N ASN A 64 17.14 5.80 4.09
CA ASN A 64 17.24 6.63 2.90
C ASN A 64 15.95 7.43 2.64
N ALA A 65 16.00 8.38 1.70
CA ALA A 65 14.85 9.24 1.37
C ALA A 65 13.58 8.44 1.04
N ASN A 66 13.68 7.39 0.21
CA ASN A 66 12.54 6.55 -0.15
C ASN A 66 11.91 5.83 1.05
N GLN A 67 12.71 5.43 2.04
CA GLN A 67 12.21 4.79 3.27
C GLN A 67 11.52 5.80 4.19
N LYS A 68 12.00 7.04 4.23
CA LYS A 68 11.33 8.14 4.94
C LYS A 68 10.01 8.53 4.27
N ASP A 69 9.97 8.56 2.93
CA ASP A 69 8.74 8.77 2.17
C ASP A 69 7.70 7.68 2.44
N LEU A 70 8.14 6.44 2.63
CA LEU A 70 7.26 5.33 2.99
C LEU A 70 6.70 5.47 4.41
N ASP A 71 7.50 5.96 5.37
CA ASP A 71 7.02 6.28 6.72
C ASP A 71 5.94 7.37 6.64
N ASN A 72 6.23 8.49 5.97
CA ASN A 72 5.27 9.58 5.75
C ASN A 72 3.98 9.05 5.12
N TRP A 73 4.10 8.26 4.04
CA TRP A 73 2.95 7.65 3.36
C TRP A 73 2.13 6.74 4.28
N THR A 74 2.78 6.02 5.21
CA THR A 74 2.12 5.12 6.17
C THR A 74 1.45 5.88 7.31
N GLU A 75 1.99 7.04 7.69
CA GLU A 75 1.46 7.91 8.75
C GLU A 75 0.28 8.78 8.30
N GLU A 76 0.09 8.94 6.99
CA GLU A 76 -1.06 9.64 6.44
C GLU A 76 -2.39 9.04 6.91
N ASP A 77 -3.36 9.90 7.21
CA ASP A 77 -4.71 9.48 7.60
C ASP A 77 -5.52 9.10 6.35
N TRP A 78 -5.44 7.83 5.94
CA TRP A 78 -6.14 7.33 4.75
C TRP A 78 -7.62 7.05 5.04
N GLN A 79 -8.50 7.64 4.24
CA GLN A 79 -9.94 7.54 4.45
C GLN A 79 -10.76 7.65 3.15
N THR A 80 -12.03 7.27 3.20
CA THR A 80 -13.03 7.60 2.18
C THR A 80 -13.44 9.06 2.27
N ARG A 81 -14.21 9.53 1.28
CA ARG A 81 -14.77 10.89 1.25
C ARG A 81 -15.52 11.25 2.54
N GLU A 82 -16.20 10.28 3.17
CA GLU A 82 -16.95 10.50 4.42
C GLU A 82 -16.10 10.36 5.70
N GLY A 83 -14.80 10.14 5.57
CA GLY A 83 -13.89 9.93 6.70
C GLY A 83 -13.87 8.50 7.25
N SER A 84 -14.37 7.51 6.49
CA SER A 84 -14.33 6.11 6.91
C SER A 84 -13.01 5.45 6.53
N GLY A 85 -12.47 4.61 7.43
CA GLY A 85 -11.34 3.72 7.13
C GLY A 85 -11.71 2.53 6.23
N THR A 86 -13.00 2.34 5.93
CA THR A 86 -13.50 1.21 5.14
C THR A 86 -13.95 1.66 3.76
N ALA A 87 -13.19 1.30 2.73
CA ALA A 87 -13.54 1.60 1.35
C ALA A 87 -14.46 0.56 0.69
N LYS A 88 -14.55 -0.67 1.23
CA LYS A 88 -15.41 -1.72 0.66
C LYS A 88 -16.87 -1.49 1.06
N GLN A 89 -17.76 -1.50 0.06
CA GLN A 89 -19.19 -1.37 0.23
C GLN A 89 -19.86 -2.75 0.34
N GLU A 90 -21.12 -2.77 0.78
CA GLU A 90 -21.92 -4.00 0.95
C GLU A 90 -22.11 -4.74 -0.38
N ASP A 91 -22.31 -3.99 -1.48
CA ASP A 91 -22.42 -4.52 -2.85
C ASP A 91 -21.09 -5.02 -3.43
N GLY A 92 -20.00 -4.98 -2.66
CA GLY A 92 -18.66 -5.41 -3.06
C GLY A 92 -17.87 -4.38 -3.86
N SER A 93 -18.51 -3.27 -4.28
CA SER A 93 -17.79 -2.16 -4.90
C SER A 93 -16.91 -1.43 -3.89
N ARG A 94 -15.97 -0.63 -4.38
CA ARG A 94 -15.03 0.12 -3.55
C ARG A 94 -15.16 1.61 -3.79
N LYS A 95 -15.21 2.38 -2.70
CA LYS A 95 -15.04 3.82 -2.69
C LYS A 95 -13.59 4.21 -2.96
N ARG A 96 -13.39 5.47 -3.33
CA ARG A 96 -12.06 6.07 -3.42
C ARG A 96 -11.46 6.18 -2.03
N TYR A 97 -10.19 5.83 -1.93
CA TYR A 97 -9.42 5.88 -0.70
C TYR A 97 -8.23 6.80 -0.92
N LEU A 98 -8.23 7.94 -0.22
CA LEU A 98 -7.23 9.00 -0.34
C LEU A 98 -6.86 9.49 1.05
N PRO A 99 -5.68 10.11 1.20
CA PRO A 99 -5.31 10.76 2.45
C PRO A 99 -6.28 11.90 2.77
N LYS A 100 -6.56 12.11 4.06
CA LYS A 100 -7.45 13.14 4.58
C LYS A 100 -7.16 14.54 4.03
N LYS A 101 -5.89 14.96 4.06
CA LYS A 101 -5.50 16.27 3.54
C LYS A 101 -5.78 16.42 2.04
N VAL A 102 -5.67 15.34 1.25
CA VAL A 102 -6.06 15.40 -0.18
C VAL A 102 -7.55 15.64 -0.32
N TRP A 103 -8.38 15.05 0.54
CA TRP A 103 -9.80 15.38 0.55
C TRP A 103 -10.02 16.85 0.91
N GLU A 104 -9.33 17.38 1.91
CA GLU A 104 -9.44 18.79 2.33
C GLU A 104 -9.06 19.79 1.22
N ASP A 105 -8.14 19.41 0.33
CA ASP A 105 -7.71 20.24 -0.82
C ASP A 105 -8.68 20.21 -2.03
N LEU A 106 -9.69 19.34 -2.01
CA LEU A 106 -10.67 19.19 -3.10
C LEU A 106 -11.98 19.91 -2.75
N SER A 107 -12.59 20.53 -3.76
CA SER A 107 -13.98 20.98 -3.69
C SER A 107 -14.94 19.80 -3.56
N GLU A 108 -16.15 20.01 -3.02
CA GLU A 108 -17.15 18.95 -2.86
C GLU A 108 -17.49 18.25 -4.17
N GLU A 109 -17.52 19.01 -5.28
CA GLU A 109 -17.71 18.49 -6.62
C GLU A 109 -16.56 17.57 -7.04
N GLU A 110 -15.31 17.99 -6.85
CA GLU A 110 -14.13 17.18 -7.19
C GLU A 110 -14.02 15.93 -6.30
N LYS A 111 -14.41 16.05 -5.02
CA LYS A 111 -14.47 14.91 -4.10
C LYS A 111 -15.47 13.87 -4.60
N LYS A 112 -16.67 14.31 -4.97
CA LYS A 112 -17.73 13.44 -5.48
C LYS A 112 -17.32 12.81 -6.81
N GLU A 113 -16.79 13.58 -7.75
CA GLU A 113 -16.37 13.09 -9.06
C GLU A 113 -15.33 11.95 -8.95
N THR A 114 -14.29 12.13 -8.13
CA THR A 114 -13.23 11.12 -8.00
C THR A 114 -13.70 9.85 -7.30
N ASP A 115 -14.65 9.98 -6.37
CA ASP A 115 -15.27 8.86 -5.66
C ASP A 115 -16.24 8.09 -6.56
N ASP A 116 -17.17 8.80 -7.21
CA ASP A 116 -18.12 8.22 -8.16
C ASP A 116 -17.41 7.45 -9.28
N LYS A 117 -16.33 8.03 -9.82
CA LYS A 117 -15.49 7.35 -10.82
C LYS A 117 -14.93 6.04 -10.27
N LYS A 118 -14.52 5.99 -9.00
CA LYS A 118 -13.99 4.75 -8.40
C LYS A 118 -15.09 3.72 -8.21
N VAL A 119 -16.23 4.15 -7.69
CA VAL A 119 -17.37 3.29 -7.39
C VAL A 119 -17.92 2.67 -8.68
N ALA A 120 -18.16 3.47 -9.72
CA ALA A 120 -18.69 3.00 -11.00
C ALA A 120 -17.79 1.93 -11.64
N ALA A 121 -16.51 2.24 -11.83
CA ALA A 121 -15.57 1.28 -12.41
C ALA A 121 -15.36 0.06 -11.49
N SER A 122 -15.43 0.22 -10.16
CA SER A 122 -15.38 -0.93 -9.25
C SER A 122 -16.58 -1.86 -9.39
N LYS A 123 -17.77 -1.34 -9.73
CA LYS A 123 -18.97 -2.17 -10.01
C LYS A 123 -18.81 -2.96 -11.31
N GLU A 124 -18.06 -2.42 -12.26
CA GLU A 124 -17.68 -3.09 -13.52
C GLU A 124 -16.54 -4.11 -13.33
N GLY A 125 -16.05 -4.29 -12.10
CA GLY A 125 -14.98 -5.23 -11.77
C GLY A 125 -13.57 -4.65 -11.90
N GLU A 126 -13.42 -3.35 -12.18
CA GLU A 126 -12.11 -2.72 -12.30
C GLU A 126 -11.48 -2.47 -10.92
N GLN A 127 -10.42 -3.23 -10.64
CA GLN A 127 -9.67 -3.07 -9.40
C GLN A 127 -8.88 -1.75 -9.36
N TYR A 128 -8.26 -1.35 -10.48
CA TYR A 128 -7.42 -0.16 -10.58
C TYR A 128 -8.09 0.90 -11.44
N VAL A 129 -8.32 2.08 -10.86
CA VAL A 129 -8.99 3.20 -11.53
C VAL A 129 -8.18 4.46 -11.23
N PRO A 130 -7.64 5.17 -12.23
CA PRO A 130 -6.83 6.35 -11.99
C PRO A 130 -7.64 7.44 -11.28
N ASN A 131 -6.99 8.17 -10.38
CA ASN A 131 -7.57 9.36 -9.76
C ASN A 131 -7.88 10.41 -10.83
N THR A 132 -8.90 11.25 -10.58
CA THR A 132 -9.16 12.43 -11.41
C THR A 132 -7.97 13.37 -11.39
N GLY A 133 -7.90 14.31 -12.35
CA GLY A 133 -6.76 15.21 -12.49
C GLY A 133 -6.41 15.91 -11.18
N LYS A 134 -7.40 16.53 -10.55
CA LYS A 134 -7.25 17.32 -9.31
C LYS A 134 -6.79 16.47 -8.13
N ALA A 135 -7.44 15.34 -7.88
CA ALA A 135 -7.01 14.40 -6.83
C ALA A 135 -5.60 13.86 -7.08
N ARG A 136 -5.19 13.68 -8.34
CA ARG A 136 -3.82 13.28 -8.70
C ARG A 136 -2.80 14.38 -8.45
N TYR A 137 -3.13 15.63 -8.80
CA TYR A 137 -2.27 16.79 -8.54
C TYR A 137 -2.08 17.01 -7.04
N ALA A 138 -3.17 17.01 -6.26
CA ALA A 138 -3.14 17.14 -4.80
C ALA A 138 -2.30 16.02 -4.12
N LEU A 139 -2.28 14.81 -4.67
CA LEU A 139 -1.38 13.75 -4.17
C LEU A 139 0.10 14.00 -4.46
N ARG A 140 0.41 14.61 -5.61
CA ARG A 140 1.79 14.80 -6.07
C ARG A 140 2.48 15.92 -5.30
N ASP A 141 1.77 17.01 -5.02
CA ASP A 141 2.32 18.20 -4.37
C ASP A 141 2.68 17.98 -2.89
N ARG A 142 2.42 16.78 -2.35
CA ARG A 142 2.70 16.43 -0.94
C ARG A 142 3.93 15.53 -0.75
N LYS A 143 4.70 15.28 -1.81
CA LYS A 143 6.01 14.61 -1.76
C LYS A 143 7.11 15.64 -1.81
#